data_AF-A0A1I3VCW1-F1
#
_entry.id   AF-A0A1I3VCW1-F1
#
_cell.length_a   1.000
_cell.length_b   1.000
_cell.length_c   1.000
_cell.angle_alpha   90.00
_cell.angle_beta   90.00
_cell.angle_gamma   90.00
#
_symmetry.space_group_name_H-M   'P 1'
#
loop_
_entity.id
_entity.type
_entity.pdbx_description
1 polymer ?
#
loop_
_entity_poly.entity_id
_entity_poly.type
_entity_poly.pdbx_seq_one_letter_code
_entity_poly.pdbx_strand_id
1 'polypeptide(L)'
;MVEGSKKTPSLSVYLLLLIAIMIYGVLLWVIPPLYIFSSLPLSYIFFALPVLSILLLFVLIPLTLKAWRELGKEHGWGIIIGSTIIWWLSLIAYTVWAAFFVFLKAIVH
;
A
#
# COMPACT_ATOMS: atom_id res chain seq x y z
N MET A 1 11.94 4.76 -42.40
CA MET A 1 13.11 4.20 -41.69
C MET A 1 13.00 4.65 -40.24
N VAL A 2 12.62 3.69 -39.39
CA VAL A 2 12.51 3.65 -37.92
C VAL A 2 11.76 4.79 -37.20
N GLU A 3 10.58 4.42 -36.70
CA GLU A 3 9.75 5.13 -35.71
C GLU A 3 10.55 5.53 -34.46
N GLY A 4 11.08 6.75 -34.44
CA GLY A 4 11.79 7.31 -33.30
C GLY A 4 10.93 8.25 -32.46
N SER A 5 9.80 7.81 -31.90
CA SER A 5 9.10 8.56 -30.83
C SER A 5 7.99 7.74 -30.13
N LYS A 6 8.34 6.58 -29.56
CA LYS A 6 7.43 5.81 -28.68
C LYS A 6 8.15 5.32 -27.42
N LYS A 7 8.74 6.22 -26.65
CA LYS A 7 9.20 5.90 -25.30
C LYS A 7 9.03 7.13 -24.44
N THR A 8 8.12 7.07 -23.46
CA THR A 8 8.14 7.73 -22.13
C THR A 8 6.78 8.14 -21.51
N PRO A 9 5.61 7.53 -21.81
CA PRO A 9 4.48 7.60 -20.87
C PRO A 9 4.56 6.52 -19.76
N SER A 10 5.26 5.41 -19.99
CA SER A 10 5.28 4.28 -19.05
C SER A 10 6.06 4.53 -17.75
N LEU A 11 7.24 5.14 -17.84
CA LEU A 11 8.18 5.19 -16.72
C LEU A 11 7.65 6.04 -15.55
N SER A 12 6.93 7.13 -15.85
CA SER A 12 6.31 7.99 -14.85
C SER A 12 5.21 7.27 -14.05
N VAL A 13 4.37 6.49 -14.73
CA VAL A 13 3.29 5.71 -14.09
C VAL A 13 3.87 4.64 -13.16
N TYR A 14 4.91 3.92 -13.60
CA TYR A 14 5.60 2.94 -12.74
C TYR A 14 6.31 3.58 -11.56
N LEU A 15 6.95 4.74 -11.73
CA LEU A 15 7.60 5.47 -10.64
C LEU A 15 6.59 5.95 -9.60
N LEU A 16 5.45 6.49 -10.04
CA LEU A 16 4.34 6.87 -9.16
C LEU A 16 3.80 5.67 -8.37
N LEU A 17 3.62 4.53 -9.05
CA LEU A 17 3.15 3.30 -8.40
C LEU A 17 4.16 2.81 -7.36
N LEU A 18 5.46 2.82 -7.70
CA LEU A 18 6.55 2.43 -6.80
C LEU A 18 6.60 3.33 -5.56
N ILE A 19 6.54 4.65 -5.74
CA ILE A 19 6.55 5.62 -4.64
C ILE A 19 5.34 5.40 -3.72
N ALA A 20 4.14 5.22 -4.29
CA ALA A 20 2.93 4.97 -3.51
C ALA A 20 3.05 3.68 -2.67
N ILE A 21 3.61 2.61 -3.25
CA ILE A 21 3.84 1.34 -2.56
C ILE A 21 4.90 1.50 -1.45
N MET A 22 5.99 2.21 -1.72
CA MET A 22 7.04 2.44 -0.72
C MET A 22 6.51 3.24 0.47
N ILE A 23 5.78 4.33 0.22
CA ILE A 23 5.16 5.15 1.28
C ILE A 23 4.22 4.27 2.10
N TYR A 24 3.41 3.43 1.44
CA TYR A 24 2.50 2.53 2.13
C TYR A 24 3.23 1.47 2.97
N GLY A 25 4.31 0.88 2.45
CA GLY A 25 5.14 -0.05 3.21
C GLY A 25 5.77 0.60 4.44
N VAL A 26 6.27 1.83 4.31
CA VAL A 26 6.80 2.61 5.44
C VAL A 26 5.70 2.90 6.46
N LEU A 27 4.53 3.37 6.03
CA LEU A 27 3.37 3.59 6.91
C LEU A 27 3.03 2.31 7.68
N LEU A 28 2.98 1.17 6.99
CA LEU A 28 2.61 -0.11 7.58
C LEU A 28 3.63 -0.64 8.60
N TRP A 29 4.92 -0.38 8.40
CA TRP A 29 5.98 -0.90 9.26
C TRP A 29 6.46 0.08 10.33
N VAL A 30 6.32 1.39 10.12
CA VAL A 30 6.80 2.44 11.03
C VAL A 30 5.71 2.94 11.95
N ILE A 31 4.46 3.02 11.49
CA ILE A 31 3.35 3.44 12.35
C ILE A 31 3.17 2.49 13.54
N PRO A 32 3.10 1.16 13.37
CA PRO A 32 2.83 0.27 14.51
C PRO A 32 3.86 0.39 15.64
N PRO A 33 5.20 0.39 15.39
CA PRO A 33 6.19 0.64 16.43
C PRO A 33 6.04 2.00 17.11
N LEU A 34 5.78 3.07 16.35
CA LEU A 34 5.54 4.40 16.92
C LEU A 34 4.34 4.41 17.86
N TYR A 35 3.33 3.58 17.59
CA TYR A 35 2.18 3.40 18.47
C TYR A 35 2.54 2.74 19.81
N ILE A 36 3.54 1.84 19.87
CA ILE A 36 4.02 1.25 21.15
C ILE A 36 4.50 2.33 22.10
N PHE A 37 5.18 3.34 21.57
CA PHE A 37 5.72 4.46 22.34
C PHE A 37 4.67 5.55 22.58
N SER A 38 3.49 5.44 21.98
CA SER A 38 2.40 6.40 22.14
C SER A 38 1.36 5.89 23.15
N SER A 39 0.75 6.79 23.92
CA SER A 39 -0.34 6.47 24.84
C SER A 39 -1.70 6.30 24.14
N LEU A 40 -1.71 6.08 22.82
CA LEU A 40 -2.95 6.07 22.03
C LEU A 40 -3.73 4.75 22.25
N PRO A 41 -5.08 4.81 22.26
CA PRO A 41 -5.90 3.61 22.41
C PRO A 41 -5.71 2.61 21.27
N LEU A 42 -5.65 1.32 21.61
CA LEU A 42 -5.51 0.22 20.65
C LEU A 42 -6.60 0.24 19.55
N SER A 43 -7.78 0.79 19.85
CA SER A 43 -8.88 0.94 18.87
C SER A 43 -8.48 1.78 17.66
N TYR A 44 -7.62 2.78 17.81
CA TYR A 44 -7.14 3.59 16.69
C TYR A 44 -6.30 2.78 15.70
N ILE A 45 -5.60 1.74 16.16
CA ILE A 45 -4.84 0.83 15.31
C ILE A 45 -5.79 0.05 14.39
N PHE A 46 -6.94 -0.38 14.94
CA PHE A 46 -8.00 -1.06 14.17
C PHE A 46 -8.76 -0.14 13.22
N PHE A 47 -8.87 1.15 13.51
CA PHE A 47 -9.50 2.14 12.62
C PHE A 47 -8.55 2.68 11.54
N ALA A 48 -7.26 2.81 11.84
CA ALA A 48 -6.28 3.34 10.89
C ALA A 48 -6.14 2.46 9.64
N LEU A 49 -6.21 1.13 9.78
CA LEU A 49 -6.05 0.20 8.67
C LEU A 49 -7.14 0.27 7.59
N PRO A 50 -8.45 0.22 7.91
CA PRO A 50 -9.50 0.38 6.89
C PRO A 50 -9.44 1.75 6.24
N VAL A 51 -9.09 2.81 7.00
CA VAL A 51 -8.90 4.16 6.45
C VAL A 51 -7.72 4.20 5.47
N LEU A 52 -6.57 3.62 5.81
CA LEU A 52 -5.41 3.51 4.93
C LEU A 52 -5.70 2.65 3.69
N SER A 53 -6.46 1.57 3.84
CA SER A 53 -6.88 0.71 2.73
C SER A 53 -7.79 1.45 1.74
N ILE A 54 -8.75 2.23 2.26
CA ILE A 54 -9.64 3.06 1.43
C ILE A 54 -8.85 4.14 0.70
N LEU A 55 -7.92 4.82 1.39
CA LEU A 55 -7.04 5.82 0.77
C LEU A 55 -6.17 5.21 -0.34
N LEU A 56 -5.61 4.02 -0.10
CA LEU A 56 -4.81 3.32 -1.10
C LEU A 56 -5.66 2.98 -2.33
N LEU A 57 -6.87 2.47 -2.16
CA LEU A 57 -7.80 2.21 -3.26
C LEU A 57 -8.12 3.50 -4.04
N PHE A 58 -8.33 4.61 -3.34
CA PHE A 58 -8.61 5.90 -3.96
C PHE A 58 -7.47 6.40 -4.86
N VAL A 59 -6.21 6.08 -4.52
CA VAL A 59 -5.03 6.42 -5.32
C VAL A 59 -4.79 5.39 -6.43
N LEU A 60 -4.95 4.10 -6.12
CA LEU A 60 -4.68 3.01 -7.06
C LEU A 60 -5.69 2.91 -8.19
N ILE A 61 -6.99 3.16 -7.95
CA ILE A 61 -8.03 3.10 -8.98
C ILE A 61 -7.72 4.04 -10.17
N PRO A 62 -7.48 5.34 -9.97
CA PRO A 62 -7.17 6.24 -11.09
C PRO A 62 -5.81 5.92 -11.72
N LEU A 63 -4.82 5.47 -10.95
CA LEU A 63 -3.52 5.02 -11.49
C LEU A 63 -3.67 3.78 -12.37
N THR A 64 -4.51 2.83 -11.97
CA THR A 64 -4.79 1.61 -12.72
C THR A 64 -5.55 1.94 -14.00
N LEU A 65 -6.56 2.81 -13.93
CA LEU A 65 -7.29 3.28 -15.11
C LEU A 65 -6.38 4.01 -16.10
N LYS A 66 -5.49 4.88 -15.60
CA LYS A 66 -4.50 5.59 -16.42
C LYS A 66 -3.51 4.60 -17.05
N ALA A 67 -2.96 3.68 -16.27
CA ALA A 67 -2.03 2.66 -16.76
C ALA A 67 -2.68 1.74 -17.80
N TRP A 68 -3.93 1.34 -17.59
CA TRP A 68 -4.69 0.55 -18.55
C TRP A 68 -4.88 1.28 -19.88
N ARG A 69 -5.14 2.59 -19.82
CA ARG A 69 -5.32 3.45 -21.00
C ARG A 69 -4.02 3.71 -21.76
N GLU A 70 -2.89 3.82 -21.06
CA GLU A 70 -1.58 4.14 -21.65
C GLU A 70 -0.73 2.92 -22.03
N LEU A 71 -0.84 1.80 -21.29
CA LEU A 71 0.03 0.63 -21.41
C LEU A 71 -0.68 -0.64 -21.93
N GLY A 72 -2.01 -0.55 -22.09
CA GLY A 72 -2.83 -1.67 -22.54
C GLY A 72 -3.25 -2.63 -21.42
N LYS A 73 -4.13 -3.57 -21.78
CA LYS A 73 -4.83 -4.47 -20.84
C LYS A 73 -3.88 -5.33 -20.01
N GLU A 74 -2.81 -5.85 -20.61
CA GLU A 74 -1.87 -6.77 -19.94
C GLU A 74 -1.16 -6.10 -18.75
N HIS A 75 -0.72 -4.86 -18.91
CA HIS A 75 -0.07 -4.09 -17.84
C HIS A 75 -1.07 -3.62 -16.77
N GLY A 76 -2.31 -3.29 -17.17
CA GLY A 76 -3.39 -2.96 -16.23
C GLY A 76 -3.69 -4.13 -15.28
N TRP A 77 -3.79 -5.35 -15.80
CA TRP A 77 -3.97 -6.55 -14.98
C TRP A 77 -2.80 -6.80 -14.03
N GLY A 78 -1.55 -6.60 -14.49
CA GLY A 78 -0.36 -6.72 -13.65
C GLY A 78 -0.37 -5.77 -12.45
N ILE A 79 -0.83 -4.53 -12.64
CA ILE A 79 -0.95 -3.53 -11.57
C ILE A 79 -2.04 -3.92 -10.57
N ILE A 80 -3.19 -4.44 -11.04
CA ILE A 80 -4.26 -4.91 -10.16
C ILE A 80 -3.75 -6.07 -9.31
N ILE A 81 -3.17 -7.10 -9.93
CA ILE A 81 -2.65 -8.28 -9.23
C ILE A 81 -1.57 -7.87 -8.22
N GLY A 82 -0.61 -7.05 -8.63
CA GLY A 82 0.44 -6.55 -7.73
C GLY A 82 -0.13 -5.77 -6.54
N SER A 83 -1.10 -4.90 -6.78
CA SER A 83 -1.78 -4.13 -5.74
C SER A 83 -2.56 -5.03 -4.78
N THR A 84 -3.25 -6.04 -5.29
CA THR A 84 -3.98 -7.03 -4.49
C THR A 84 -3.02 -7.84 -3.61
N ILE A 85 -1.87 -8.28 -4.13
CA ILE A 85 -0.85 -8.98 -3.36
C ILE A 85 -0.32 -8.10 -2.23
N ILE A 86 0.02 -6.85 -2.53
CA ILE A 86 0.51 -5.88 -1.53
C ILE A 86 -0.55 -5.64 -0.45
N TRP A 87 -1.82 -5.54 -0.84
CA TRP A 87 -2.93 -5.39 0.08
C TRP A 87 -3.04 -6.59 1.04
N TRP A 88 -2.96 -7.83 0.53
CA TRP A 88 -2.95 -9.04 1.36
C TRP A 88 -1.75 -9.13 2.29
N LEU A 89 -0.53 -8.86 1.80
CA LEU A 89 0.67 -8.83 2.62
C LEU A 89 0.54 -7.79 3.75
N SER A 90 -0.13 -6.68 3.46
CA SER A 90 -0.35 -5.62 4.45
C SER A 90 -1.35 -6.04 5.52
N LEU A 91 -2.42 -6.74 5.14
CA LEU A 91 -3.36 -7.33 6.07
C LEU A 91 -2.65 -8.32 7.02
N ILE A 92 -1.78 -9.18 6.48
CA ILE A 92 -1.00 -10.16 7.27
C ILE A 92 -0.06 -9.44 8.23
N ALA A 93 0.76 -8.53 7.75
CA ALA A 93 1.70 -7.79 8.60
C ALA A 93 0.97 -7.00 9.71
N TYR A 94 -0.19 -6.42 9.40
CA TYR A 94 -1.02 -5.80 10.41
C TYR A 94 -1.52 -6.80 11.46
N THR A 95 -2.05 -7.96 11.06
CA THR A 95 -2.52 -8.96 12.03
C THR A 95 -1.40 -9.44 12.95
N VAL A 96 -0.17 -9.54 12.43
CA VAL A 96 1.03 -9.86 13.23
C VAL A 96 1.31 -8.75 14.24
N TRP A 97 1.30 -7.48 13.81
CA TRP A 97 1.50 -6.33 14.71
C TRP A 97 0.40 -6.21 15.77
N ALA A 98 -0.86 -6.38 15.40
CA ALA A 98 -1.99 -6.34 16.33
C ALA A 98 -1.88 -7.45 17.38
N ALA A 99 -1.55 -8.68 16.97
CA ALA A 99 -1.32 -9.80 17.90
C ALA A 99 -0.12 -9.52 18.82
N PHE A 100 0.97 -8.98 18.27
CA PHE A 100 2.14 -8.57 19.04
C PHE A 100 1.79 -7.50 20.09
N PHE A 101 0.97 -6.48 19.76
CA PHE A 101 0.53 -5.47 20.73
C PHE A 101 -0.38 -6.03 21.81
N VAL A 102 -1.31 -6.92 21.46
CA VAL A 102 -2.15 -7.60 22.44
C VAL A 102 -1.29 -8.38 23.42
N PHE A 103 -0.28 -9.11 22.91
CA PHE A 103 0.66 -9.86 23.74
C PHE A 103 1.52 -8.95 24.64
N LEU A 104 2.09 -7.87 24.10
CA LEU A 104 2.87 -6.90 24.87
C LEU A 104 2.04 -6.26 26.00
N LYS A 105 0.80 -5.86 25.69
CA LYS A 105 -0.11 -5.30 26.68
C LYS A 105 -0.44 -6.29 27.79
N ALA A 106 -0.53 -7.59 27.48
CA ALA A 106 -0.79 -8.64 28.45
C ALA A 106 0.41 -8.98 29.35
N ILE A 107 1.63 -8.58 28.98
CA ILE A 107 2.84 -8.76 29.81
C ILE A 107 3.13 -7.54 30.68
N VAL A 108 2.87 -6.34 30.16
CA VAL A 108 3.22 -5.07 30.81
C VAL A 108 2.17 -4.63 31.86
N HIS A 109 0.99 -5.23 31.85
CA HIS A 109 -0.07 -5.06 32.87
C HIS A 109 -0.30 -6.36 33.64
#